data_AF-A0A6J8EYJ1-F1
#
_entry.id   AF-A0A6J8EYJ1-F1
#
_cell.length_a   1.000
_cell.length_b   1.000
_cell.length_c   1.000
_cell.angle_alpha   90.00
_cell.angle_beta   90.00
_cell.angle_gamma   90.00
#
_symmetry.space_group_name_H-M   'P 1'
#
loop_
_entity.id
_entity.type
_entity.pdbx_description
1 polymer ?
#
loop_
_entity_poly.entity_id
_entity_poly.type
_entity_poly.pdbx_seq_one_letter_code
_entity_poly.pdbx_strand_id
1 'polypeptide(L)'
;MTNLRELHFQGRYLVSLSNTTFKAFPNFVEELNLANCRFKAVRTKVDALRPFPSLRVIDIHATFMHLRRALHLLYPSSYSNLTAMNLGHVSDDIIDSSDLSFVITITPDMMKYLKTICVENLDLSDNGIVDIESGSLFSFDRPECLHNLSFKRNRCAIVNKRTLSYFNILFAETLFF
;
A
#
# COMPACT_ATOMS: atom_id res chain seq x y z
N MET A 1 21.93 0.01 -20.33
CA MET A 1 20.45 0.00 -20.18
C MET A 1 20.01 1.40 -19.77
N THR A 2 19.67 2.27 -20.73
CA THR A 2 19.39 3.70 -20.45
C THR A 2 17.90 4.03 -20.37
N ASN A 3 17.00 3.11 -20.71
CA ASN A 3 15.55 3.38 -20.84
C ASN A 3 14.66 2.45 -19.99
N LEU A 4 15.20 1.80 -18.95
CA LEU A 4 14.39 0.91 -18.11
C LEU A 4 13.56 1.74 -17.11
N ARG A 5 12.28 1.95 -17.40
CA ARG A 5 11.34 2.70 -16.55
C ARG A 5 10.44 1.82 -15.69
N GLU A 6 10.28 0.57 -16.06
CA GLU A 6 9.35 -0.34 -15.42
C GLU A 6 10.04 -1.64 -15.03
N LEU A 7 9.71 -2.16 -13.86
CA LEU A 7 10.18 -3.45 -13.37
C LEU A 7 9.00 -4.35 -13.03
N HIS A 8 8.91 -5.48 -13.71
CA HIS A 8 7.84 -6.46 -13.52
C HIS A 8 8.42 -7.80 -13.05
N PHE A 9 8.03 -8.22 -11.84
CA PHE A 9 8.46 -9.47 -11.22
C PHE A 9 7.31 -10.44 -10.94
N GLN A 10 6.23 -10.38 -11.71
CA GLN A 10 4.98 -11.08 -11.43
C GLN A 10 5.13 -12.61 -11.22
N GLY A 11 4.41 -13.14 -10.22
CA GLY A 11 4.26 -14.58 -10.00
C GLY A 11 5.53 -15.29 -9.52
N ARG A 12 6.51 -14.56 -8.98
CA ARG A 12 7.77 -15.12 -8.48
C ARG A 12 7.73 -15.38 -6.98
N TYR A 13 8.59 -16.29 -6.53
CA TYR A 13 8.86 -16.47 -5.10
C TYR A 13 9.95 -15.50 -4.67
N LEU A 14 9.61 -14.58 -3.77
CA LEU A 14 10.54 -13.59 -3.24
C LEU A 14 10.84 -13.91 -1.78
N VAL A 15 12.11 -14.22 -1.50
CA VAL A 15 12.58 -14.59 -0.16
C VAL A 15 12.79 -13.36 0.72
N SER A 16 13.32 -12.28 0.15
CA SER A 16 13.60 -11.04 0.88
C SER A 16 13.59 -9.82 -0.03
N LEU A 17 13.07 -8.71 0.48
CA LEU A 17 13.25 -7.38 -0.08
C LEU A 17 14.12 -6.54 0.85
N SER A 18 15.25 -6.08 0.35
CA SER A 18 16.14 -5.16 1.02
C SER A 18 16.59 -4.05 0.07
N ASN A 19 17.22 -3.02 0.62
CA ASN A 19 17.83 -1.97 -0.17
C ASN A 19 18.89 -2.45 -1.17
N THR A 20 19.41 -3.68 -1.02
CA THR A 20 20.33 -4.31 -1.97
C THR A 20 19.62 -5.04 -3.10
N THR A 21 18.35 -5.45 -2.93
CA THR A 21 17.58 -6.19 -3.95
C THR A 21 17.55 -5.44 -5.27
N PHE A 22 17.46 -4.11 -5.21
CA PHE A 22 17.28 -3.28 -6.39
C PHE A 22 18.49 -2.42 -6.78
N LYS A 23 19.66 -2.60 -6.15
CA LYS A 23 20.85 -1.76 -6.41
C LYS A 23 21.36 -1.79 -7.84
N ALA A 24 21.11 -2.88 -8.57
CA ALA A 24 21.55 -3.05 -9.94
C ALA A 24 20.63 -2.35 -10.96
N PHE A 25 19.45 -1.89 -10.54
CA PHE A 25 18.50 -1.20 -11.42
C PHE A 25 18.73 0.32 -11.40
N PRO A 26 18.35 1.01 -12.49
CA PRO A 26 18.42 2.46 -12.52
C PRO A 26 17.52 3.11 -11.47
N ASN A 27 17.94 4.27 -10.97
CA ASN A 27 17.16 5.02 -9.98
C ASN A 27 15.97 5.79 -10.57
N PHE A 28 15.87 5.87 -11.90
CA PHE A 28 14.79 6.51 -12.63
C PHE A 28 13.63 5.56 -12.99
N VAL A 29 13.57 4.38 -12.35
CA VAL A 29 12.41 3.48 -12.47
C VAL A 29 11.18 4.19 -11.88
N GLU A 30 10.11 4.21 -12.67
CA GLU A 30 8.84 4.87 -12.36
C GLU A 30 7.77 3.85 -11.92
N GLU A 31 7.89 2.58 -12.34
CA GLU A 31 6.92 1.55 -12.00
C GLU A 31 7.57 0.28 -11.46
N LEU A 32 7.02 -0.23 -10.36
CA LEU A 32 7.40 -1.49 -9.76
C LEU A 32 6.16 -2.37 -9.59
N ASN A 33 6.14 -3.48 -10.32
CA ASN A 33 5.10 -4.49 -10.24
C ASN A 33 5.66 -5.79 -9.63
N LEU A 34 5.22 -6.10 -8.42
CA LEU A 34 5.47 -7.35 -7.70
C LEU A 34 4.18 -8.15 -7.51
N ALA A 35 3.14 -7.90 -8.31
CA ALA A 35 1.85 -8.56 -8.16
C ALA A 35 2.01 -10.09 -8.20
N ASN A 36 1.22 -10.79 -7.40
CA ASN A 36 1.23 -12.26 -7.27
C ASN A 36 2.59 -12.85 -6.84
N CYS A 37 3.53 -12.04 -6.35
CA CYS A 37 4.78 -12.57 -5.81
C CYS A 37 4.52 -13.22 -4.45
N ARG A 38 4.90 -14.49 -4.27
CA ARG A 38 4.74 -15.15 -2.98
C ARG A 38 5.90 -14.83 -2.06
N PHE A 39 5.57 -14.20 -0.93
CA PHE A 39 6.51 -13.76 0.09
C PHE A 39 6.49 -14.73 1.28
N LYS A 40 7.29 -15.81 1.22
CA LYS A 40 7.40 -16.75 2.34
C LYS A 40 8.42 -16.22 3.35
N ALA A 41 7.99 -15.99 4.60
CA ALA A 41 8.86 -15.63 5.74
C ALA A 41 9.73 -14.37 5.53
N VAL A 42 9.15 -13.30 5.00
CA VAL A 42 9.94 -12.22 4.42
C VAL A 42 10.48 -11.26 5.45
N ARG A 43 11.81 -11.15 5.48
CA ARG A 43 12.52 -10.02 6.07
C ARG A 43 12.45 -8.86 5.07
N THR A 44 11.31 -8.17 5.06
CA THR A 44 11.17 -6.93 4.30
C THR A 44 11.85 -5.82 5.09
N LYS A 45 12.93 -5.26 4.55
CA LYS A 45 13.53 -4.07 5.16
C LYS A 45 12.75 -2.83 4.77
N VAL A 46 12.58 -1.94 5.73
CA VAL A 46 11.87 -0.66 5.58
C VAL A 46 12.45 0.22 4.47
N ASP A 47 13.71 0.03 4.11
CA ASP A 47 14.41 0.80 3.07
C ASP A 47 14.50 0.09 1.71
N ALA A 48 13.71 -0.97 1.48
CA ALA A 48 13.81 -1.78 0.26
C ALA A 48 13.57 -0.98 -1.02
N LEU A 49 12.65 -0.01 -1.00
CA LEU A 49 12.34 0.83 -2.17
C LEU A 49 13.23 2.07 -2.32
N ARG A 50 14.22 2.26 -1.43
CA ARG A 50 15.14 3.41 -1.48
C ARG A 50 15.87 3.61 -2.81
N PRO A 51 16.20 2.56 -3.59
CA PRO A 51 16.81 2.74 -4.91
C PRO A 51 15.92 3.44 -5.95
N PHE A 52 14.61 3.59 -5.73
CA PHE A 52 13.66 4.12 -6.72
C PHE A 52 13.01 5.45 -6.24
N PRO A 53 13.76 6.56 -6.19
CA PRO A 53 13.22 7.87 -5.81
C PRO A 53 12.18 8.41 -6.81
N SER A 54 12.17 7.92 -8.06
CA SER A 54 11.24 8.36 -9.11
C SER A 54 9.99 7.48 -9.23
N LEU A 55 9.78 6.56 -8.29
CA LEU A 55 8.66 5.62 -8.34
C LEU A 55 7.33 6.38 -8.27
N ARG A 56 6.43 6.09 -9.21
CA ARG A 56 5.09 6.66 -9.34
C ARG A 56 3.99 5.61 -9.22
N VAL A 57 4.31 4.36 -9.58
CA VAL A 57 3.38 3.23 -9.52
C VAL A 57 4.01 2.10 -8.70
N ILE A 58 3.26 1.63 -7.72
CA ILE A 58 3.62 0.48 -6.90
C ILE A 58 2.46 -0.50 -6.94
N ASP A 59 2.69 -1.68 -7.53
CA ASP A 59 1.74 -2.78 -7.49
C ASP A 59 2.35 -3.95 -6.72
N ILE A 60 1.81 -4.23 -5.54
CA ILE A 60 2.16 -5.41 -4.75
C ILE A 60 0.93 -6.25 -4.44
N HIS A 61 -0.09 -6.25 -5.31
CA HIS A 61 -1.30 -7.03 -5.13
C HIS A 61 -1.06 -8.54 -5.02
N ALA A 62 -1.84 -9.24 -4.20
CA ALA A 62 -1.80 -10.70 -4.04
C ALA A 62 -0.41 -11.24 -3.66
N THR A 63 0.30 -10.51 -2.79
CA THR A 63 1.68 -10.84 -2.42
C THR A 63 1.82 -11.70 -1.16
N PHE A 64 0.77 -11.76 -0.33
CA PHE A 64 0.81 -12.47 0.94
C PHE A 64 1.96 -11.99 1.89
N MET A 65 2.22 -10.68 1.93
CA MET A 65 3.25 -10.08 2.79
C MET A 65 2.74 -9.62 4.17
N HIS A 66 1.42 -9.50 4.36
CA HIS A 66 0.72 -8.77 5.41
C HIS A 66 0.79 -7.24 5.23
N LEU A 67 -0.38 -6.59 5.31
CA LEU A 67 -0.60 -5.16 5.03
C LEU A 67 0.30 -4.24 5.84
N ARG A 68 0.50 -4.51 7.14
CA ARG A 68 1.44 -3.72 7.97
C ARG A 68 2.85 -3.66 7.38
N ARG A 69 3.36 -4.78 6.85
CA ARG A 69 4.70 -4.84 6.25
C ARG A 69 4.72 -4.18 4.88
N ALA A 70 3.65 -4.36 4.10
CA ALA A 70 3.46 -3.67 2.82
C ALA A 70 3.47 -2.14 3.01
N LEU A 71 2.80 -1.60 4.02
CA LEU A 71 2.81 -0.16 4.33
C LEU A 71 4.18 0.33 4.80
N HIS A 72 4.96 -0.49 5.49
CA HIS A 72 6.33 -0.14 5.88
C HIS A 72 7.29 -0.02 4.69
N LEU A 73 7.02 -0.68 3.56
CA LEU A 73 7.82 -0.50 2.34
C LEU A 73 7.79 0.92 1.80
N LEU A 74 6.76 1.69 2.17
CA LEU A 74 6.52 3.04 1.68
C LEU A 74 7.42 4.10 2.34
N TYR A 75 8.16 3.75 3.40
CA TYR A 75 9.04 4.68 4.10
C TYR A 75 9.96 5.50 3.17
N PRO A 76 10.65 4.91 2.17
CA PRO A 76 11.52 5.68 1.28
C PRO A 76 10.75 6.62 0.34
N SER A 77 9.45 6.38 0.17
CA SER A 77 8.55 7.18 -0.66
C SER A 77 7.82 8.27 0.14
N SER A 78 8.10 8.45 1.43
CA SER A 78 7.55 9.58 2.20
C SER A 78 7.77 10.90 1.48
N TYR A 79 6.77 11.77 1.46
CA TYR A 79 6.74 13.04 0.72
C TYR A 79 6.87 12.92 -0.82
N SER A 80 6.63 11.74 -1.39
CA SER A 80 6.58 11.53 -2.85
C SER A 80 5.16 11.65 -3.42
N ASN A 81 5.07 11.81 -4.74
CA ASN A 81 3.81 11.77 -5.48
C ASN A 81 3.69 10.42 -6.21
N LEU A 82 2.64 9.66 -5.90
CA LEU A 82 2.32 8.39 -6.54
C LEU A 82 1.02 8.52 -7.32
N THR A 83 1.04 8.06 -8.56
CA THR A 83 -0.18 7.96 -9.37
C THR A 83 -1.01 6.74 -8.96
N ALA A 84 -0.36 5.64 -8.58
CA ALA A 84 -1.08 4.45 -8.12
C ALA A 84 -0.31 3.64 -7.09
N MET A 85 -1.04 3.15 -6.08
CA MET A 85 -0.57 2.21 -5.08
C MET A 85 -1.60 1.10 -4.90
N ASN A 86 -1.26 -0.09 -5.40
CA ASN A 86 -2.11 -1.27 -5.28
C ASN A 86 -1.58 -2.20 -4.19
N LEU A 87 -2.28 -2.18 -3.05
CA LEU A 87 -2.05 -3.04 -1.90
C LEU A 87 -3.22 -4.03 -1.73
N GLY A 88 -3.95 -4.36 -2.80
CA GLY A 88 -5.06 -5.29 -2.73
C GLY A 88 -4.59 -6.72 -2.41
N HIS A 89 -5.28 -7.41 -1.50
CA HIS A 89 -5.01 -8.81 -1.18
C HIS A 89 -3.56 -9.11 -0.76
N VAL A 90 -2.93 -8.19 0.00
CA VAL A 90 -1.55 -8.39 0.51
C VAL A 90 -1.53 -9.13 1.85
N SER A 91 -2.62 -9.07 2.60
CA SER A 91 -2.88 -9.92 3.75
C SER A 91 -3.79 -11.08 3.36
N ASP A 92 -3.49 -12.27 3.85
CA ASP A 92 -4.29 -13.48 3.62
C ASP A 92 -4.25 -14.39 4.86
N ASP A 93 -5.21 -15.28 5.02
CA ASP A 93 -5.28 -16.17 6.18
C ASP A 93 -4.19 -17.25 6.18
N ILE A 94 -3.61 -17.58 5.01
CA ILE A 94 -2.50 -18.52 4.88
C ILE A 94 -1.23 -18.03 5.60
N ILE A 95 -1.09 -16.71 5.80
CA ILE A 95 0.06 -16.11 6.49
C ILE A 95 -0.26 -15.69 7.94
N ASP A 96 -1.44 -16.05 8.43
CA ASP A 96 -1.89 -15.76 9.79
C ASP A 96 -0.97 -16.42 10.83
N SER A 97 -0.52 -15.64 11.80
CA SER A 97 0.40 -16.08 12.84
C SER A 97 0.21 -15.25 14.10
N SER A 98 0.82 -15.67 15.22
CA SER A 98 0.77 -14.91 16.49
C SER A 98 1.19 -13.44 16.34
N ASP A 99 2.06 -13.15 15.37
CA ASP A 99 2.66 -11.83 15.18
C ASP A 99 1.98 -11.01 14.08
N LEU A 100 1.21 -11.67 13.19
CA LEU A 100 0.60 -11.08 12.00
C LEU A 100 -0.79 -11.68 11.79
N SER A 101 -1.80 -11.06 12.40
CA SER A 101 -3.20 -11.44 12.27
C SER A 101 -3.75 -11.07 10.89
N PHE A 102 -4.45 -12.01 10.23
CA PHE A 102 -5.24 -11.66 9.04
C PHE A 102 -6.39 -10.69 9.36
N VAL A 103 -6.91 -10.73 10.59
CA VAL A 103 -7.90 -9.76 11.09
C VAL A 103 -7.16 -8.48 11.47
N ILE A 104 -7.38 -7.41 10.71
CA ILE A 104 -6.60 -6.17 10.82
C ILE A 104 -7.46 -5.00 11.27
N THR A 105 -7.00 -4.30 12.30
CA THR A 105 -7.45 -2.94 12.61
C THR A 105 -6.40 -1.96 12.09
N ILE A 106 -6.81 -0.98 11.28
CA ILE A 106 -5.90 0.05 10.77
C ILE A 106 -5.59 1.04 11.89
N THR A 107 -4.30 1.23 12.18
CA THR A 107 -3.83 2.13 13.24
C THR A 107 -3.06 3.34 12.67
N PRO A 108 -2.89 4.43 13.43
CA PRO A 108 -2.08 5.57 13.00
C PRO A 108 -0.62 5.20 12.67
N ASP A 109 -0.01 4.25 13.40
CA ASP A 109 1.36 3.79 13.12
C ASP A 109 1.45 3.08 11.77
N MET A 110 0.45 2.27 11.40
CA MET A 110 0.40 1.62 10.09
C MET A 110 0.35 2.63 8.94
N MET A 111 -0.37 3.75 9.15
CA MET A 111 -0.59 4.75 8.11
C MET A 111 0.45 5.89 8.11
N LYS A 112 1.40 5.92 9.05
CA LYS A 112 2.31 7.06 9.25
C LYS A 112 3.03 7.53 7.99
N TYR A 113 3.48 6.61 7.12
CA TYR A 113 4.16 6.97 5.88
C TYR A 113 3.17 7.40 4.81
N LEU A 114 2.08 6.66 4.67
CA LEU A 114 1.03 6.93 3.69
C LEU A 114 0.42 8.33 3.88
N LYS A 115 0.30 8.83 5.12
CA LYS A 115 -0.19 10.19 5.41
C LYS A 115 0.59 11.30 4.69
N THR A 116 1.90 11.09 4.51
CA THR A 116 2.81 12.06 3.87
C THR A 116 2.91 11.90 2.36
N ILE A 117 2.38 10.80 1.81
CA ILE A 117 2.44 10.48 0.38
C ILE A 117 1.23 11.08 -0.30
N CYS A 118 1.45 11.81 -1.38
CA CYS A 118 0.40 12.27 -2.27
C CYS A 118 0.08 11.13 -3.24
N VAL A 119 -0.97 10.35 -2.98
CA VAL A 119 -1.36 9.19 -3.81
C VAL A 119 -2.71 9.42 -4.47
N GLU A 120 -2.79 9.29 -5.79
CA GLU A 120 -4.04 9.48 -6.55
C GLU A 120 -4.98 8.28 -6.43
N ASN A 121 -4.45 7.07 -6.64
CA ASN A 121 -5.22 5.83 -6.62
C ASN A 121 -4.66 4.88 -5.57
N LEU A 122 -5.43 4.61 -4.53
CA LEU A 122 -5.06 3.70 -3.45
C LEU A 122 -6.02 2.51 -3.39
N ASP A 123 -5.49 1.31 -3.53
CA ASP A 123 -6.27 0.07 -3.33
C ASP A 123 -5.82 -0.64 -2.05
N LEU A 124 -6.74 -0.76 -1.09
CA LEU A 124 -6.59 -1.50 0.17
C LEU A 124 -7.61 -2.66 0.25
N SER A 125 -8.17 -3.08 -0.88
CA SER A 125 -9.20 -4.12 -0.93
C SER A 125 -8.68 -5.47 -0.43
N ASP A 126 -9.57 -6.28 0.12
CA ASP A 126 -9.33 -7.70 0.37
C ASP A 126 -8.15 -7.99 1.34
N ASN A 127 -7.99 -7.17 2.38
CA ASN A 127 -6.88 -7.28 3.34
C ASN A 127 -7.32 -7.75 4.73
N GLY A 128 -8.56 -8.24 4.88
CA GLY A 128 -9.08 -8.67 6.19
C GLY A 128 -9.29 -7.53 7.19
N ILE A 129 -9.40 -6.28 6.71
CA ILE A 129 -9.59 -5.12 7.58
C ILE A 129 -10.98 -5.19 8.23
N VAL A 130 -11.04 -5.12 9.55
CA VAL A 130 -12.30 -5.17 10.34
C VAL A 130 -12.65 -3.84 10.98
N ASP A 131 -11.66 -2.98 11.26
CA ASP A 131 -11.88 -1.69 11.89
C ASP A 131 -10.75 -0.69 11.55
N ILE A 132 -10.98 0.58 11.88
CA ILE A 132 -10.10 1.71 11.60
C ILE A 132 -10.06 2.60 12.85
N GLU A 133 -8.90 2.72 13.48
CA GLU A 133 -8.71 3.60 14.64
C GLU A 133 -8.86 5.08 14.24
N SER A 134 -9.30 5.90 15.19
CA SER A 134 -9.31 7.35 14.97
C SER A 134 -7.90 7.87 14.65
N GLY A 135 -7.82 8.83 13.72
CA GLY A 135 -6.54 9.41 13.32
C GLY A 135 -5.68 8.51 12.42
N SER A 136 -6.23 7.42 11.85
CA SER A 136 -5.48 6.45 11.05
C SER A 136 -5.70 6.62 9.54
N LEU A 137 -6.48 5.73 8.90
CA LEU A 137 -6.98 5.91 7.55
C LEU A 137 -7.82 7.19 7.56
N PHE A 138 -7.69 8.01 6.53
CA PHE A 138 -8.40 9.30 6.36
C PHE A 138 -7.86 10.50 7.14
N SER A 139 -6.73 10.37 7.83
CA SER A 139 -5.99 11.51 8.37
C SER A 139 -4.75 11.81 7.55
N PHE A 140 -4.93 11.98 6.24
CA PHE A 140 -3.85 12.33 5.31
C PHE A 140 -3.42 13.78 5.53
N ASP A 141 -2.12 14.05 5.40
CA ASP A 141 -1.60 15.42 5.38
C ASP A 141 -1.95 16.11 4.05
N ARG A 142 -2.15 15.30 3.00
CA ARG A 142 -2.48 15.73 1.63
C ARG A 142 -3.73 15.01 1.08
N PRO A 143 -4.91 15.21 1.68
CA PRO A 143 -6.13 14.53 1.24
C PRO A 143 -6.55 14.93 -0.18
N GLU A 144 -6.14 16.11 -0.67
CA GLU A 144 -6.44 16.62 -2.01
C GLU A 144 -5.85 15.74 -3.12
N CYS A 145 -4.86 14.92 -2.80
CA CYS A 145 -4.25 14.01 -3.77
C CYS A 145 -5.09 12.77 -4.02
N LEU A 146 -5.88 12.32 -3.05
CA LEU A 146 -6.56 11.02 -3.12
C LEU A 146 -7.82 11.12 -3.98
N HIS A 147 -7.74 10.68 -5.23
CA HIS A 147 -8.88 10.70 -6.16
C HIS A 147 -9.71 9.42 -6.06
N ASN A 148 -9.07 8.29 -5.79
CA ASN A 148 -9.74 7.00 -5.73
C ASN A 148 -9.21 6.15 -4.59
N LEU A 149 -10.13 5.65 -3.77
CA LEU A 149 -9.85 4.69 -2.70
C LEU A 149 -10.73 3.45 -2.89
N SER A 150 -10.09 2.31 -3.14
CA SER A 150 -10.78 1.03 -3.11
C SER A 150 -10.57 0.35 -1.76
N PHE A 151 -11.67 0.02 -1.10
CA PHE A 151 -11.70 -0.63 0.21
C PHE A 151 -12.57 -1.90 0.22
N LYS A 152 -12.81 -2.46 -0.97
CA LYS A 152 -13.79 -3.54 -1.19
C LYS A 152 -13.32 -4.84 -0.56
N ARG A 153 -14.26 -5.77 -0.30
CA ARG A 153 -13.98 -7.12 0.22
C ARG A 153 -13.21 -7.17 1.55
N ASN A 154 -13.20 -6.08 2.32
CA ASN A 154 -12.77 -6.09 3.71
C ASN A 154 -13.91 -6.56 4.64
N ARG A 155 -13.57 -6.92 5.87
CA ARG A 155 -14.50 -7.50 6.87
C ARG A 155 -15.06 -6.45 7.84
N CYS A 156 -15.11 -5.18 7.45
CA CYS A 156 -15.54 -4.10 8.32
C CYS A 156 -16.94 -4.37 8.89
N ALA A 157 -17.05 -4.41 10.22
CA ALA A 157 -18.34 -4.47 10.86
C ALA A 157 -19.14 -3.22 10.48
N ILE A 158 -20.42 -3.41 10.15
CA ILE A 158 -21.39 -2.42 9.66
C ILE A 158 -21.55 -1.17 10.57
N VAL A 159 -20.87 -1.11 11.71
CA VAL A 159 -20.95 -0.06 12.72
C VAL A 159 -20.32 1.28 12.27
N ASN A 160 -19.46 1.29 11.25
CA ASN A 160 -18.86 2.53 10.70
C ASN A 160 -19.48 3.00 9.37
N LYS A 161 -20.73 2.61 9.07
CA LYS A 161 -21.47 3.11 7.89
C LYS A 161 -21.51 4.63 7.81
N ARG A 162 -21.56 5.34 8.95
CA ARG A 162 -21.49 6.81 8.98
C ARG A 162 -20.17 7.34 8.43
N THR A 163 -19.05 6.77 8.83
CA THR A 163 -17.71 7.16 8.40
C THR A 163 -17.53 6.93 6.91
N LEU A 164 -17.95 5.77 6.38
CA LEU A 164 -17.94 5.51 4.92
C LEU A 164 -18.92 6.38 4.11
N SER A 165 -20.12 6.68 4.66
CA SER A 165 -21.06 7.60 4.00
C SER A 165 -20.57 9.05 4.01
N TYR A 166 -19.84 9.48 5.04
CA TYR A 166 -19.17 10.79 5.05
C TYR A 166 -18.12 10.89 3.94
N PHE A 167 -17.44 9.79 3.58
CA PHE A 167 -16.51 9.77 2.44
C PHE A 167 -17.22 9.88 1.10
N ASN A 168 -18.31 9.13 0.87
CA ASN A 168 -19.07 9.29 -0.36
C ASN A 168 -19.62 10.72 -0.51
N ILE A 169 -19.91 11.41 0.59
CA ILE A 169 -20.35 12.82 0.59
C ILE A 169 -19.16 13.77 0.34
N LEU A 170 -18.04 13.62 1.04
CA LEU A 170 -16.82 14.44 0.86
C LEU A 170 -16.22 14.32 -0.56
N PHE A 171 -16.28 13.13 -1.17
CA PHE A 171 -15.84 12.90 -2.55
C PHE A 171 -16.89 13.28 -3.60
N ALA A 172 -18.19 13.27 -3.26
CA ALA A 172 -19.23 13.78 -4.17
C ALA A 172 -19.28 15.31 -4.21
N GLU A 173 -18.96 15.99 -3.10
CA GLU A 173 -18.97 17.46 -3.01
C GLU A 173 -17.69 18.11 -3.59
N THR A 174 -16.60 17.36 -3.80
CA THR A 174 -15.36 17.84 -4.44
C THR A 174 -15.33 17.64 -5.97
N LEU A 175 -16.36 17.03 -6.56
CA LEU A 175 -16.48 16.80 -8.01
C LEU A 175 -17.37 17.84 -8.75
N PHE A 176 -17.80 18.90 -8.06
CA PHE A 176 -18.59 19.99 -8.65
C PHE A 176 -17.97 21.36 -8.39
N PHE A 177 -16.74 21.61 -8.87
CA PHE A 177 -16.26 22.95 -9.25
C PHE A 177 -15.18 22.83 -10.34
#